data_AF-A0A1Q7XVX1-F1
#
_entry.id   AF-A0A1Q7XVX1-F1
#
_cell.length_a   1.000
_cell.length_b   1.000
_cell.length_c   1.000
_cell.angle_alpha   90.00
_cell.angle_beta   90.00
_cell.angle_gamma   90.00
#
_symmetry.space_group_name_H-M   'P 1'
#
loop_
_entity.id
_entity.type
_entity.pdbx_description
1 polymer ?
#
loop_
_entity_poly.entity_id
_entity_poly.type
_entity_poly.pdbx_seq_one_letter_code
_entity_poly.pdbx_strand_id
1 'polypeptide(L)' 'MLPVMLLISILLGLIPLAGIGWIIVTGTLTTVDGLFESLIMLSISGIFFLNVFWELRELLGKSKAEPAKRPPSSVES' A
#
# COMPACT_ATOMS: atom_id res chain seq x y z
N MET A 1 7.89 7.97 9.70
CA MET A 1 6.57 8.23 9.11
C MET A 1 6.22 7.20 8.04
N LEU A 2 7.11 6.95 7.06
CA LEU A 2 6.97 5.89 6.03
C LEU A 2 6.43 4.53 6.53
N PRO A 3 7.00 3.85 7.55
CA PRO A 3 6.54 2.50 7.91
C PRO A 3 5.08 2.45 8.41
N VAL A 4 4.56 3.55 8.97
CA VAL A 4 3.16 3.63 9.42
C VAL A 4 2.23 3.75 8.23
N MET A 5 2.61 4.52 7.21
CA MET A 5 1.83 4.72 5.98
C MET A 5 1.77 3.45 5.14
N LEU A 6 2.90 2.72 5.05
CA LEU A 6 2.99 1.41 4.42
C LEU A 6 2.08 0.38 5.13
N LEU A 7 2.13 0.31 6.46
CA LEU A 7 1.27 -0.59 7.25
C LEU A 7 -0.22 -0.28 7.04
N ILE A 8 -0.59 1.01 7.08
CA ILE A 8 -1.96 1.45 6.83
C ILE A 8 -2.39 1.05 5.42
N SER A 9 -1.57 1.28 4.39
CA SER A 9 -1.89 0.95 3.01
C SER A 9 -2.08 -0.56 2.80
N ILE A 10 -1.30 -1.41 3.46
CA ILE A 10 -1.49 -2.88 3.44
C ILE A 10 -2.83 -3.24 4.09
N LEU A 11 -3.12 -2.73 5.28
CA LEU A 11 -4.37 -3.01 5.99
C LEU A 11 -5.58 -2.55 5.16
N LEU A 12 -5.49 -1.37 4.56
CA LEU A 12 -6.55 -0.80 3.74
C LEU A 12 -6.74 -1.56 2.42
N GLY A 13 -5.70 -2.18 1.87
CA GLY A 13 -5.78 -3.07 0.70
C GLY A 13 -6.35 -4.46 1.02
N LEU A 14 -6.18 -4.94 2.26
CA LEU A 14 -6.70 -6.25 2.69
C LEU A 14 -8.21 -6.27 2.91
N ILE A 15 -8.79 -5.17 3.39
CA ILE A 15 -10.24 -5.03 3.61
C ILE A 15 -11.05 -5.32 2.33
N PRO A 16 -10.81 -4.65 1.19
CA PRO A 16 -11.51 -4.96 -0.06
C PRO A 16 -11.21 -6.37 -0.56
N LEU A 17 -10.02 -6.93 -0.29
CA LEU A 17 -9.70 -8.30 -0.64
C LEU A 17 -10.55 -9.32 0.15
N ALA A 18 -10.81 -9.05 1.42
CA ALA A 18 -11.73 -9.83 2.25
C ALA A 18 -13.18 -9.71 1.74
N GLY A 19 -13.58 -8.53 1.27
CA GLY A 19 -14.86 -8.31 0.60
C GLY A 19 -15.02 -9.18 -0.65
N ILE A 20 -14.00 -9.26 -1.50
CA ILE A 20 -13.99 -10.18 -2.65
C ILE A 20 -14.13 -11.63 -2.17
N GLY A 21 -13.38 -12.04 -1.15
CA GLY A 21 -13.49 -13.37 -0.55
C GLY A 21 -14.91 -13.73 -0.12
N TRP A 22 -15.63 -12.76 0.45
CA TRP A 22 -17.04 -12.92 0.81
C TRP A 22 -17.93 -13.15 -0.42
N ILE A 23 -17.74 -12.37 -1.50
CA ILE A 23 -18.47 -12.53 -2.78
C ILE A 23 -18.25 -13.93 -3.39
N ILE A 24 -17.05 -14.50 -3.23
CA ILE A 24 -16.75 -15.87 -3.66
C ILE A 24 -17.59 -16.87 -2.84
N VAL A 25 -17.60 -16.72 -1.52
CA VAL A 25 -18.32 -17.62 -0.60
C VAL A 25 -19.84 -17.56 -0.82
N THR A 26 -20.38 -16.37 -1.08
CA THR A 26 -21.81 -16.19 -1.38
C THR A 26 -22.19 -16.68 -2.77
N GLY A 27 -21.24 -17.07 -3.61
CA GLY A 27 -21.48 -17.57 -4.96
C GLY A 27 -22.00 -16.50 -5.93
N THR A 28 -21.89 -15.22 -5.57
CA THR A 28 -22.41 -14.11 -6.38
C THR A 28 -21.40 -13.59 -7.41
N LEU A 29 -20.19 -14.15 -7.47
CA LEU A 29 -19.17 -13.78 -8.45
C LEU A 29 -19.62 -13.88 -9.92
N THR A 30 -20.53 -14.81 -10.24
CA THR A 30 -21.02 -15.00 -11.61
C THR A 30 -22.15 -14.04 -11.98
N THR A 31 -22.66 -13.26 -11.02
CA THR A 31 -23.64 -12.21 -11.32
C THR A 31 -22.90 -10.98 -11.81
N VAL A 32 -23.55 -10.21 -12.70
CA VAL A 32 -22.96 -8.96 -13.21
C VAL A 32 -22.68 -7.98 -12.06
N ASP A 33 -23.56 -7.97 -11.05
CA ASP A 33 -23.45 -7.12 -9.87
C ASP A 33 -22.22 -7.51 -9.02
N GLY A 34 -22.10 -8.79 -8.67
CA GLY A 34 -20.96 -9.29 -7.89
C GLY A 34 -19.63 -9.20 -8.65
N LEU A 35 -19.65 -9.34 -9.98
CA LEU A 35 -18.47 -9.13 -10.82
C LEU A 35 -18.04 -7.65 -10.84
N PHE A 36 -19.00 -6.72 -10.97
CA PHE A 36 -18.72 -5.28 -10.98
C PHE A 36 -18.20 -4.81 -9.61
N GLU A 37 -18.84 -5.24 -8.52
CA GLU A 37 -18.39 -4.96 -7.16
C GLU A 37 -16.96 -5.49 -6.94
N SER A 38 -16.68 -6.72 -7.36
CA SER A 38 -15.35 -7.33 -7.26
C SER A 38 -14.31 -6.57 -8.05
N LEU A 39 -14.63 -6.09 -9.26
CA LEU A 39 -13.72 -5.29 -10.08
C LEU A 39 -13.38 -3.95 -9.42
N ILE A 40 -14.36 -3.29 -8.80
CA ILE A 40 -14.12 -2.04 -8.05
C ILE A 40 -13.25 -2.31 -6.82
N MET A 41 -13.60 -3.31 -6.01
CA MET A 41 -12.81 -3.67 -4.83
C MET A 41 -11.39 -4.07 -5.21
N LEU A 42 -11.23 -4.85 -6.28
CA LEU A 42 -9.93 -5.28 -6.78
C LEU A 42 -9.11 -4.09 -7.29
N SER A 43 -9.75 -3.12 -7.96
CA SER A 43 -9.09 -1.89 -8.42
C SER A 43 -8.58 -1.06 -7.25
N ILE A 44 -9.40 -0.84 -6.23
CA ILE A 44 -9.03 -0.08 -5.03
C ILE A 44 -7.92 -0.81 -4.26
N SER A 45 -8.06 -2.12 -4.05
CA SER A 45 -7.04 -2.95 -3.43
C SER A 45 -5.72 -2.86 -4.20
N GLY A 46 -5.78 -2.97 -5.53
CA GLY A 46 -4.64 -2.84 -6.43
C GLY A 46 -3.89 -1.52 -6.27
N ILE A 47 -4.60 -0.39 -6.19
CA ILE A 47 -3.98 0.93 -5.98
C ILE A 47 -3.24 0.97 -4.64
N PHE A 48 -3.83 0.46 -3.57
CA PHE A 48 -3.17 0.39 -2.25
C PHE A 48 -1.94 -0.52 -2.25
N PHE A 49 -2.00 -1.67 -2.92
CA PHE A 49 -0.85 -2.57 -3.06
C PHE A 49 0.25 -1.99 -3.96
N LEU A 50 -0.10 -1.29 -5.04
CA LEU A 50 0.85 -0.56 -5.88
C LEU A 50 1.57 0.55 -5.09
N ASN A 51 0.83 1.27 -4.24
CA ASN A 51 1.40 2.27 -3.36
C ASN A 51 2.44 1.64 -2.40
N VAL A 52 2.10 0.49 -1.79
CA VAL A 52 3.02 -0.29 -0.96
C VAL A 52 4.24 -0.76 -1.76
N PHE A 53 4.06 -1.22 -3.00
CA PHE A 53 5.15 -1.68 -3.85
C PHE A 53 6.14 -0.57 -4.18
N TRP A 54 5.66 0.64 -4.50
CA TRP A 54 6.53 1.79 -4.71
C TRP A 54 7.26 2.20 -3.43
N GLU A 55 6.58 2.22 -2.30
CA GLU A 55 7.18 2.59 -1.01
C GLU A 55 8.25 1.58 -0.57
N LEU A 56 8.02 0.28 -0.78
CA LEU A 56 9.02 -0.77 -0.59
C LEU A 56 10.21 -0.63 -1.53
N ARG A 57 9.97 -0.32 -2.81
CA ARG A 57 11.04 -0.10 -3.81
C ARG A 57 11.90 1.10 -3.43
N GLU A 58 11.30 2.19 -2.96
CA GLU A 58 12.03 3.36 -2.47
C GLU A 58 12.86 3.01 -1.24
N LEU A 59 12.30 2.29 -0.26
CA LEU A 59 13.03 1.85 0.94
C LEU A 59 14.21 0.92 0.60
N LEU A 60 14.03 -0.05 -0.30
CA LEU A 60 15.12 -0.92 -0.77
C LEU A 60 16.17 -0.15 -1.58
N GLY A 61 15.74 0.82 -2.41
CA GLY A 61 16.65 1.66 -3.20
C GLY A 61 17.45 2.67 -2.36
N LYS A 62 16.90 3.10 -1.23
CA LYS A 62 17.52 4.06 -0.30
C LYS A 62 18.62 3.44 0.57
N SER A 63 18.78 2.11 0.55
CA SER A 63 19.93 1.42 1.16
C SER A 63 21.30 1.77 0.55
N LYS A 64 21.35 2.60 -0.50
CA LYS A 64 22.60 3.09 -1.10
C LYS A 64 22.88 4.59 -0.90
N ALA A 65 22.07 5.33 -0.15
CA ALA A 65 22.31 6.75 0.05
C ALA A 65 21.90 7.21 1.46
N GLU A 66 22.75 6.92 2.45
CA GLU A 66 23.14 7.92 3.45
C GLU A 66 24.47 7.48 4.10
N PRO A 67 25.51 8.33 4.07
CA PRO A 67 25.81 9.01 5.32
C PRO A 67 26.14 10.48 5.06
N ALA A 68 25.18 11.37 5.27
CA ALA A 68 25.43 12.77 5.54
C ALA A 68 24.92 13.12 6.94
N LYS A 69 25.31 12.29 7.91
CA LYS A 69 25.31 12.69 9.31
C LYS A 69 26.47 13.68 9.51
N ARG A 70 26.21 14.98 9.40
CA ARG A 70 26.93 16.02 10.16
C ARG A 70 26.01 17.22 10.42
N PRO A 71 25.45 17.37 11.63
CA PRO A 71 25.66 18.57 12.42
C PRO A 71 26.91 18.36 13.29
N PRO A 72 27.52 19.37 13.97
CA PRO A 72 27.08 20.75 14.18
C PRO A 72 28.20 21.79 13.90
N SER A 73 27.86 23.08 13.82
CA SER A 73 28.48 24.13 14.66
C SER A 73 28.14 25.52 14.15
N SER A 74 27.47 26.28 15.01
CA SER A 74 27.57 27.73 15.09
C SER A 74 29.03 28.18 15.09
N VAL A 75 29.34 29.14 14.23
CA VAL A 75 30.44 30.14 14.30
C VAL A 75 30.01 31.16 13.24
N GLU A 76 29.34 32.28 13.52
CA GLU A 76 29.72 33.38 14.41
C GLU A 76 31.24 33.56 14.57
N SER A 77 31.84 34.27 13.61
CA SER A 77 32.82 35.37 13.80
C SER A 77 33.24 35.93 12.45
#